data_AF-A0A2E4KGH3-F1
#
_entry.id   AF-A0A2E4KGH3-F1
#
_cell.length_a   1.000
_cell.length_b   1.000
_cell.length_c   1.000
_cell.angle_alpha   90.00
_cell.angle_beta   90.00
_cell.angle_gamma   90.00
#
_symmetry.space_group_name_H-M   'P 1'
#
loop_
_entity.id
_entity.type
_entity.pdbx_description
1 polymer ?
#
loop_
_entity_poly.entity_id
_entity_poly.type
_entity_poly.pdbx_seq_one_letter_code
_entity_poly.pdbx_strand_id
1 'polypeptide(L)'
;MSMDGLTTGSAIVVDSDSSSTGTRNIASITQNHASATGATTLAVVADAGRGLFIDTNLAAGGPALEIDSEQTTTNTVEINVDPTTTGTAINLSADGLTTGSALVVDSDSSSTGTRNIASITQNHASAVGSTTLALVADAGRGLFIDTNLAAGGYSLEIDAEQTTSNTAKIAAVSTSGTTLEVSSVGVLTGKVIDITADAATTGKGINMSMDGLTTGSALYIDSDSSSTSTRSVAWIGQNHASAVGATTMHLMADAGRGLFIDTNLAAGGYSLEIDAEQNTTNTAKIAAVSTSGTTLEISSVGVLTGKVIDITADAATTGIGINMSMDGLTTGSALAIDSNSADTGTRSLVTIHNNHASATAAVPLVVTQDSTNCVAKFSGTSTIVVPVGTSSNRGPSVQGGIRFNTTTSGFEGYSGSTWAGLGGLIDVDQDTKILAETSAGADNDDLDFYTAGTKRMSIDQAGVLTLGVDDTGYDVQFFGATAGKSLLWDESADELVVTGKITSKKGHAYHNATHAAIAFGM
;
A
#
# COMPACT_ATOMS: atom_id res chain seq x y z
N MET A 1 56.49 -69.81 40.04
CA MET A 1 57.79 -70.02 39.35
C MET A 1 58.43 -68.64 39.24
N SER A 2 59.61 -68.41 39.83
CA SER A 2 60.31 -67.11 39.75
C SER A 2 61.37 -67.21 38.64
N MET A 3 61.51 -66.20 37.79
CA MET A 3 62.41 -66.22 36.62
C MET A 3 63.26 -64.96 36.54
N ASP A 4 63.82 -64.60 37.69
CA ASP A 4 64.44 -63.29 37.96
C ASP A 4 65.72 -63.02 37.14
N GLY A 5 66.23 -64.02 36.42
CA GLY A 5 67.40 -63.92 35.52
C GLY A 5 67.08 -63.92 34.02
N LEU A 6 65.81 -63.90 33.62
CA LEU A 6 65.40 -63.96 32.21
C LEU A 6 65.64 -62.60 31.52
N THR A 7 66.65 -62.52 30.65
CA THR A 7 66.99 -61.29 29.91
C THR A 7 66.36 -61.22 28.52
N THR A 8 66.12 -62.39 27.88
CA THR A 8 65.38 -62.57 26.62
C THR A 8 64.67 -63.94 26.63
N GLY A 9 63.70 -64.16 25.75
CA GLY A 9 62.99 -65.44 25.63
C GLY A 9 61.66 -65.48 26.39
N SER A 10 61.14 -66.68 26.65
CA SER A 10 59.81 -66.89 27.25
C SER A 10 59.88 -67.77 28.49
N ALA A 11 59.15 -67.37 29.52
CA ALA A 11 58.98 -68.10 30.76
C ALA A 11 58.19 -69.41 30.59
N ILE A 12 57.11 -69.32 29.83
CA ILE A 12 56.20 -70.42 29.51
C ILE A 12 55.92 -70.34 28.01
N VAL A 13 56.08 -71.45 27.31
CA VAL A 13 55.70 -71.60 25.90
C VAL A 13 54.71 -72.77 25.83
N VAL A 14 53.53 -72.52 25.28
CA VAL A 14 52.54 -73.56 24.97
C VAL A 14 52.29 -73.48 23.47
N ASP A 15 52.67 -74.53 22.76
CA ASP A 15 52.63 -74.59 21.29
C ASP A 15 51.82 -75.80 20.82
N SER A 16 51.11 -75.64 19.70
CA SER A 16 50.34 -76.69 19.05
C SER A 16 50.32 -76.44 17.54
N ASP A 17 50.96 -77.33 16.79
CA ASP A 17 51.05 -77.31 15.34
C ASP A 17 49.95 -78.16 14.65
N SER A 18 48.97 -78.65 15.40
CA SER A 18 47.93 -79.54 14.87
C SER A 18 47.09 -78.85 13.78
N SER A 19 46.98 -79.52 12.62
CA SER A 19 46.22 -79.09 11.44
C SER A 19 44.71 -79.30 11.55
N SER A 20 44.21 -79.80 12.68
CA SER A 20 42.78 -80.03 12.89
C SER A 20 42.00 -78.70 12.89
N THR A 21 40.92 -78.65 12.11
CA THR A 21 39.98 -77.52 12.04
C THR A 21 38.85 -77.61 13.07
N GLY A 22 38.81 -78.65 13.90
CA GLY A 22 37.85 -78.78 14.99
C GLY A 22 38.17 -77.84 16.15
N THR A 23 37.13 -77.33 16.82
CA THR A 23 37.25 -76.47 18.01
C THR A 23 38.02 -77.18 19.13
N ARG A 24 39.11 -76.56 19.60
CA ARG A 24 39.93 -77.08 20.70
C ARG A 24 40.59 -75.93 21.46
N ASN A 25 40.86 -76.13 22.75
CA ASN A 25 41.60 -75.18 23.58
C ASN A 25 43.07 -75.60 23.67
N ILE A 26 44.00 -74.66 23.46
CA ILE A 26 45.44 -74.91 23.64
C ILE A 26 45.84 -74.74 25.12
N ALA A 27 45.19 -73.80 25.82
CA ALA A 27 45.31 -73.60 27.26
C ALA A 27 43.93 -73.25 27.85
N SER A 28 43.62 -73.73 29.06
CA SER A 28 42.36 -73.45 29.77
C SER A 28 42.63 -73.11 31.24
N ILE A 29 42.03 -72.03 31.74
CA ILE A 29 42.07 -71.62 33.14
C ILE A 29 40.62 -71.46 33.62
N THR A 30 40.22 -72.15 34.69
CA THR A 30 38.81 -72.24 35.10
C THR A 30 38.66 -72.14 36.61
N GLN A 31 37.71 -71.30 37.05
CA GLN A 31 37.21 -71.27 38.43
C GLN A 31 35.70 -71.57 38.35
N ASN A 32 35.26 -72.70 38.91
CA ASN A 32 33.96 -73.31 38.58
C ASN A 32 32.96 -73.30 39.74
N HIS A 33 33.25 -72.60 40.84
CA HIS A 33 32.34 -72.49 41.97
C HIS A 33 31.57 -71.15 41.95
N ALA A 34 30.25 -71.21 41.73
CA ALA A 34 29.39 -70.03 41.54
C ALA A 34 29.40 -69.02 42.71
N SER A 35 29.64 -69.47 43.95
CA SER A 35 29.69 -68.57 45.12
C SER A 35 31.01 -67.82 45.30
N ALA A 36 32.05 -68.10 44.50
CA ALA A 36 33.35 -67.46 44.62
C ALA A 36 33.42 -66.17 43.80
N THR A 37 32.51 -65.23 44.09
CA THR A 37 32.32 -63.97 43.33
C THR A 37 33.52 -63.02 43.38
N GLY A 38 34.46 -63.23 44.31
CA GLY A 38 35.71 -62.45 44.41
C GLY A 38 36.93 -63.14 43.78
N ALA A 39 36.79 -64.28 43.11
CA ALA A 39 37.93 -64.98 42.53
C ALA A 39 38.35 -64.37 41.19
N THR A 40 39.65 -64.15 41.01
CA THR A 40 40.26 -63.76 39.73
C THR A 40 40.87 -65.00 39.08
N THR A 41 40.44 -65.33 37.86
CA THR A 41 40.95 -66.49 37.09
C THR A 41 42.33 -66.22 36.51
N LEU A 42 42.56 -65.01 36.00
CA LEU A 42 43.82 -64.56 35.41
C LEU A 42 44.11 -63.11 35.81
N ALA A 43 45.23 -62.89 36.48
CA ALA A 43 45.76 -61.56 36.77
C ALA A 43 47.08 -61.38 36.01
N VAL A 44 47.21 -60.26 35.28
CA VAL A 44 48.42 -59.88 34.54
C VAL A 44 48.86 -58.51 35.03
N VAL A 45 50.09 -58.42 35.52
CA VAL A 45 50.68 -57.19 36.04
C VAL A 45 52.01 -56.95 35.32
N ALA A 46 52.18 -55.75 34.79
CA ALA A 46 53.41 -55.32 34.14
C ALA A 46 53.75 -53.90 34.60
N ASP A 47 54.91 -53.74 35.25
CA ASP A 47 55.38 -52.44 35.73
C ASP A 47 55.99 -51.58 34.61
N ALA A 48 56.28 -52.19 33.45
CA ALA A 48 56.75 -51.55 32.23
C ALA A 48 56.47 -52.44 31.00
N GLY A 49 56.51 -51.87 29.79
CA GLY A 49 56.32 -52.60 28.55
C GLY A 49 54.85 -52.86 28.21
N ARG A 50 54.53 -54.03 27.61
CA ARG A 50 53.15 -54.44 27.28
C ARG A 50 52.68 -55.49 28.29
N GLY A 51 51.50 -55.28 28.87
CA GLY A 51 50.88 -56.27 29.76
C GLY A 51 50.36 -57.49 28.99
N LEU A 52 49.49 -57.27 28.00
CA LEU A 52 48.92 -58.29 27.13
C LEU A 52 49.11 -57.89 25.67
N PHE A 53 49.63 -58.81 24.85
CA PHE A 53 49.80 -58.62 23.41
C PHE A 53 49.24 -59.83 22.68
N ILE A 54 48.27 -59.59 21.79
CA ILE A 54 47.62 -60.60 20.97
C ILE A 54 47.93 -60.26 19.53
N ASP A 55 48.63 -61.16 18.84
CA ASP A 55 48.96 -61.03 17.42
C ASP A 55 48.33 -62.21 16.67
N THR A 56 47.52 -61.89 15.67
CA THR A 56 46.84 -62.88 14.84
C THR A 56 46.97 -62.50 13.37
N ASN A 57 47.38 -63.47 12.56
CA ASN A 57 47.48 -63.34 11.10
C ASN A 57 46.38 -64.16 10.41
N LEU A 58 45.25 -64.36 11.08
CA LEU A 58 44.21 -65.29 10.66
C LEU A 58 43.47 -64.77 9.40
N ALA A 59 43.73 -65.39 8.25
CA ALA A 59 43.06 -65.04 6.99
C ALA A 59 41.60 -65.55 6.89
N ALA A 60 41.23 -66.55 7.71
CA ALA A 60 39.88 -67.07 7.85
C ALA A 60 39.69 -67.70 9.25
N GLY A 61 38.86 -67.09 10.09
CA GLY A 61 38.48 -67.64 11.40
C GLY A 61 37.89 -66.59 12.35
N GLY A 62 37.65 -66.97 13.61
CA GLY A 62 36.99 -66.16 14.63
C GLY A 62 37.81 -64.97 15.15
N PRO A 63 37.30 -64.23 16.15
CA PRO A 63 37.94 -63.02 16.67
C PRO A 63 39.28 -63.33 17.39
N ALA A 64 40.17 -62.34 17.40
CA ALA A 64 41.42 -62.39 18.18
C ALA A 64 41.16 -62.39 19.70
N LEU A 65 40.06 -61.75 20.11
CA LEU A 65 39.56 -61.67 21.47
C LEU A 65 38.03 -61.74 21.44
N GLU A 66 37.46 -62.70 22.15
CA GLU A 66 36.01 -62.86 22.32
C GLU A 66 35.69 -62.85 23.81
N ILE A 67 34.63 -62.13 24.18
CA ILE A 67 34.10 -62.12 25.55
C ILE A 67 32.62 -62.48 25.46
N ASP A 68 32.29 -63.72 25.82
CA ASP A 68 30.93 -64.20 25.99
C ASP A 68 30.61 -64.20 27.50
N SER A 69 29.58 -63.47 27.90
CA SER A 69 29.29 -63.16 29.31
C SER A 69 27.80 -63.13 29.58
N GLU A 70 27.37 -63.91 30.55
CA GLU A 70 25.98 -63.97 31.03
C GLU A 70 25.72 -63.05 32.24
N GLN A 71 26.56 -62.03 32.47
CA GLN A 71 26.38 -61.09 33.57
C GLN A 71 25.09 -60.27 33.40
N THR A 72 24.26 -60.17 34.46
CA THR A 72 22.97 -59.47 34.41
C THR A 72 22.96 -58.10 35.08
N THR A 73 23.92 -57.81 35.97
CA THR A 73 23.91 -56.59 36.82
C THR A 73 25.27 -55.89 36.93
N THR A 74 26.32 -56.44 36.31
CA THR A 74 27.70 -55.94 36.38
C THR A 74 28.27 -55.74 34.98
N ASN A 75 29.40 -55.05 34.88
CA ASN A 75 30.05 -54.77 33.61
C ASN A 75 30.80 -56.00 33.10
N THR A 76 30.50 -56.42 31.87
CA THR A 76 31.26 -57.47 31.17
C THR A 76 32.71 -57.03 30.87
N VAL A 77 32.91 -55.76 30.52
CA VAL A 77 34.22 -55.14 30.30
C VAL A 77 34.26 -53.81 31.01
N GLU A 78 35.33 -53.57 31.77
CA GLU A 78 35.63 -52.29 32.41
C GLU A 78 37.06 -51.89 32.10
N ILE A 79 37.24 -50.65 31.61
CA ILE A 79 38.55 -50.08 31.28
C ILE A 79 38.73 -48.82 32.12
N ASN A 80 39.52 -48.95 33.18
CA ASN A 80 39.93 -47.82 34.00
C ASN A 80 41.35 -47.39 33.60
N VAL A 81 41.49 -46.12 33.21
CA VAL A 81 42.74 -45.54 32.69
C VAL A 81 43.25 -44.38 33.54
N ASP A 82 42.74 -44.20 34.75
CA ASP A 82 43.26 -43.19 35.67
C ASP A 82 44.72 -43.51 36.04
N PRO A 83 45.69 -42.58 35.95
CA PRO A 83 45.56 -41.12 35.81
C PRO A 83 45.96 -40.56 34.41
N THR A 84 45.68 -41.26 33.31
CA THR A 84 46.13 -40.88 31.95
C THR A 84 45.81 -39.41 31.59
N THR A 85 46.83 -38.62 31.21
CA THR A 85 46.69 -37.16 30.95
C THR A 85 46.73 -36.76 29.47
N THR A 86 47.51 -37.45 28.64
CA THR A 86 47.71 -37.12 27.20
C THR A 86 47.63 -38.34 26.27
N GLY A 87 47.22 -39.51 26.79
CA GLY A 87 47.10 -40.76 26.03
C GLY A 87 45.68 -41.06 25.57
N THR A 88 45.52 -42.15 24.82
CA THR A 88 44.23 -42.68 24.36
C THR A 88 43.90 -43.98 25.09
N ALA A 89 42.71 -44.08 25.67
CA ALA A 89 42.26 -45.29 26.38
C ALA A 89 41.99 -46.46 25.41
N ILE A 90 41.25 -46.19 24.33
CA ILE A 90 40.89 -47.15 23.28
C ILE A 90 41.23 -46.52 21.93
N ASN A 91 42.14 -47.14 21.19
CA ASN A 91 42.52 -46.72 19.85
C ASN A 91 42.15 -47.80 18.83
N LEU A 92 41.29 -47.47 17.88
CA LEU A 92 40.84 -48.37 16.81
C LEU A 92 41.32 -47.81 15.47
N SER A 93 42.20 -48.53 14.77
CA SER A 93 42.61 -48.23 13.39
C SER A 93 42.20 -49.39 12.50
N ALA A 94 41.51 -49.06 11.41
CA ALA A 94 40.90 -50.03 10.50
C ALA A 94 41.17 -49.63 9.03
N ASP A 95 42.39 -49.21 8.71
CA ASP A 95 42.76 -48.65 7.41
C ASP A 95 42.56 -49.62 6.23
N GLY A 96 42.52 -50.93 6.52
CA GLY A 96 42.21 -51.97 5.55
C GLY A 96 40.71 -52.25 5.33
N LEU A 97 39.80 -51.56 6.03
CA LEU A 97 38.37 -51.80 5.97
C LEU A 97 37.80 -51.31 4.63
N THR A 98 37.39 -52.24 3.76
CA THR A 98 36.78 -51.93 2.45
C THR A 98 35.25 -51.88 2.52
N THR A 99 34.65 -52.71 3.39
CA THR A 99 33.22 -52.74 3.75
C THR A 99 33.11 -53.17 5.22
N GLY A 100 32.06 -52.76 5.93
CA GLY A 100 31.84 -53.11 7.35
C GLY A 100 31.99 -51.90 8.29
N SER A 101 32.34 -52.15 9.55
CA SER A 101 32.44 -51.11 10.59
C SER A 101 33.59 -51.39 11.55
N ALA A 102 34.30 -50.34 11.97
CA ALA A 102 35.35 -50.45 12.99
C ALA A 102 34.78 -50.57 14.42
N LEU A 103 33.58 -50.03 14.64
CA LEU A 103 32.82 -50.12 15.88
C LEU A 103 31.34 -50.31 15.55
N VAL A 104 30.70 -51.25 16.25
CA VAL A 104 29.25 -51.49 16.20
C VAL A 104 28.73 -51.48 17.63
N VAL A 105 27.68 -50.69 17.89
CA VAL A 105 26.95 -50.67 19.17
C VAL A 105 25.49 -50.89 18.84
N ASP A 106 24.96 -52.02 19.25
CA ASP A 106 23.62 -52.48 18.87
C ASP A 106 22.84 -52.98 20.08
N SER A 107 21.52 -52.78 20.05
CA SER A 107 20.60 -53.31 21.04
C SER A 107 19.24 -53.54 20.39
N ASP A 108 18.82 -54.81 20.38
CA ASP A 108 17.51 -55.26 19.90
C ASP A 108 16.48 -55.37 21.04
N SER A 109 16.80 -54.84 22.24
CA SER A 109 15.94 -54.98 23.42
C SER A 109 14.56 -54.34 23.19
N SER A 110 13.50 -55.13 23.41
CA SER A 110 12.10 -54.71 23.27
C SER A 110 11.57 -53.86 24.43
N SER A 111 12.43 -53.45 25.37
CA SER A 111 12.02 -52.64 26.53
C SER A 111 11.61 -51.23 26.11
N THR A 112 10.51 -50.72 26.68
CA THR A 112 10.01 -49.34 26.49
C THR A 112 10.53 -48.35 27.53
N GLY A 113 11.36 -48.80 28.49
CA GLY A 113 11.99 -47.91 29.46
C GLY A 113 13.12 -47.07 28.82
N THR A 114 13.28 -45.84 29.32
CA THR A 114 14.36 -44.93 28.90
C THR A 114 15.73 -45.50 29.27
N ARG A 115 16.62 -45.62 28.27
CA ARG A 115 18.00 -46.10 28.44
C ARG A 115 18.87 -45.53 27.33
N ASN A 116 20.18 -45.46 27.57
CA ASN A 116 21.16 -45.07 26.56
C ASN A 116 21.83 -46.32 25.98
N ILE A 117 21.95 -46.40 24.66
CA ILE A 117 22.74 -47.45 23.99
C ILE A 117 24.22 -47.07 23.98
N ALA A 118 24.51 -45.79 23.78
CA ALA A 118 25.83 -45.19 23.97
C ALA A 118 25.68 -43.89 24.78
N SER A 119 26.61 -43.65 25.71
CA SER A 119 26.68 -42.41 26.48
C SER A 119 28.09 -41.85 26.42
N ILE A 120 28.22 -40.57 26.09
CA ILE A 120 29.51 -39.85 26.05
C ILE A 120 29.34 -38.62 26.91
N THR A 121 30.14 -38.49 27.97
CA THR A 121 29.88 -37.49 29.01
C THR A 121 31.17 -36.80 29.44
N GLN A 122 31.18 -35.47 29.42
CA GLN A 122 32.15 -34.64 30.12
C GLN A 122 31.39 -33.90 31.22
N ASN A 123 31.63 -34.25 32.49
CA ASN A 123 30.78 -33.85 33.61
C ASN A 123 31.38 -32.75 34.49
N HIS A 124 32.48 -32.13 34.07
CA HIS A 124 33.14 -31.08 34.85
C HIS A 124 32.88 -29.69 34.26
N ALA A 125 32.14 -28.85 35.00
CA ALA A 125 31.69 -27.53 34.53
C ALA A 125 32.82 -26.58 34.08
N SER A 126 34.03 -26.70 34.67
CA SER A 126 35.17 -25.85 34.30
C SER A 126 35.88 -26.26 33.00
N ALA A 127 35.54 -27.40 32.39
CA ALA A 127 36.18 -27.89 31.16
C ALA A 127 35.61 -27.22 29.90
N VAL A 128 35.58 -25.89 29.87
CA VAL A 128 34.93 -25.09 28.82
C VAL A 128 35.48 -25.31 27.40
N GLY A 129 36.66 -25.91 27.27
CA GLY A 129 37.29 -26.25 25.99
C GLY A 129 37.13 -27.72 25.56
N SER A 130 36.37 -28.54 26.29
CA SER A 130 36.21 -29.95 25.95
C SER A 130 35.22 -30.16 24.81
N THR A 131 35.54 -31.08 23.90
CA THR A 131 34.60 -31.62 22.90
C THR A 131 34.20 -33.03 23.32
N THR A 132 32.91 -33.31 23.49
CA THR A 132 32.42 -34.64 23.85
C THR A 132 32.48 -35.60 22.66
N LEU A 133 32.04 -35.16 21.48
CA LEU A 133 32.08 -35.94 20.23
C LEU A 133 32.61 -35.07 19.09
N ALA A 134 33.71 -35.50 18.47
CA ALA A 134 34.24 -34.88 17.26
C ALA A 134 34.09 -35.85 16.09
N LEU A 135 33.49 -35.39 14.99
CA LEU A 135 33.29 -36.17 13.77
C LEU A 135 33.98 -35.44 12.61
N VAL A 136 34.79 -36.15 11.84
CA VAL A 136 35.48 -35.63 10.66
C VAL A 136 35.22 -36.58 9.50
N ALA A 137 34.79 -36.04 8.38
CA ALA A 137 34.61 -36.77 7.13
C ALA A 137 35.12 -35.92 5.97
N ASP A 138 36.21 -36.36 5.34
CA ASP A 138 36.78 -35.68 4.18
C ASP A 138 35.96 -35.92 2.89
N ALA A 139 35.11 -36.93 2.90
CA ALA A 139 34.13 -37.25 1.86
C ALA A 139 32.93 -38.01 2.44
N GLY A 140 31.82 -38.06 1.71
CA GLY A 140 30.62 -38.80 2.14
C GLY A 140 29.77 -38.04 3.15
N ARG A 141 29.29 -38.72 4.19
CA ARG A 141 28.43 -38.15 5.26
C ARG A 141 29.18 -38.22 6.60
N GLY A 142 29.16 -37.12 7.36
CA GLY A 142 29.73 -37.09 8.71
C GLY A 142 28.82 -37.73 9.77
N LEU A 143 27.55 -37.32 9.80
CA LEU A 143 26.50 -37.89 10.66
C LEU A 143 25.29 -38.25 9.81
N PHE A 144 24.78 -39.46 9.97
CA PHE A 144 23.57 -39.93 9.33
C PHE A 144 22.64 -40.50 10.40
N ILE A 145 21.41 -39.97 10.44
CA ILE A 145 20.38 -40.38 11.38
C ILE A 145 19.20 -40.87 10.55
N ASP A 146 18.88 -42.15 10.69
CA ASP A 146 17.72 -42.77 10.06
C ASP A 146 16.76 -43.21 11.17
N THR A 147 15.52 -42.72 11.11
CA THR A 147 14.52 -42.93 12.16
C THR A 147 13.17 -43.27 11.57
N ASN A 148 12.60 -44.37 12.05
CA ASN A 148 11.24 -44.84 11.73
C ASN A 148 10.29 -44.70 12.93
N LEU A 149 10.43 -43.62 13.72
CA LEU A 149 9.72 -43.41 14.98
C LEU A 149 8.21 -43.18 14.77
N ALA A 150 7.45 -44.24 14.54
CA ALA A 150 6.00 -44.19 14.27
C ALA A 150 5.18 -43.63 15.44
N ALA A 151 5.70 -43.70 16.67
CA ALA A 151 5.06 -43.18 17.88
C ALA A 151 5.42 -41.70 18.18
N GLY A 152 6.20 -41.04 17.32
CA GLY A 152 6.70 -39.67 17.52
C GLY A 152 8.05 -39.61 18.25
N GLY A 153 8.48 -38.39 18.59
CA GLY A 153 9.79 -38.10 19.20
C GLY A 153 10.73 -37.32 18.28
N TYR A 154 11.94 -37.04 18.76
CA TYR A 154 12.97 -36.32 18.01
C TYR A 154 14.02 -37.30 17.48
N SER A 155 14.36 -37.18 16.19
CA SER A 155 15.53 -37.87 15.61
C SER A 155 16.84 -37.22 16.06
N LEU A 156 16.81 -35.91 16.29
CA LEU A 156 17.87 -35.12 16.90
C LEU A 156 17.22 -34.09 17.84
N GLU A 157 17.61 -34.11 19.09
CA GLU A 157 17.20 -33.14 20.11
C GLU A 157 18.44 -32.42 20.66
N ILE A 158 18.34 -31.10 20.78
CA ILE A 158 19.37 -30.27 21.41
C ILE A 158 18.66 -29.47 22.51
N ASP A 159 18.74 -29.97 23.72
CA ASP A 159 18.25 -29.27 24.92
C ASP A 159 19.44 -28.56 25.59
N ALA A 160 19.39 -27.22 25.63
CA ALA A 160 20.50 -26.41 26.11
C ALA A 160 20.01 -25.20 26.92
N GLU A 161 20.54 -25.06 28.13
CA GLU A 161 20.23 -23.97 29.07
C GLU A 161 21.24 -22.80 28.94
N GLN A 162 21.75 -22.53 27.74
CA GLN A 162 22.79 -21.52 27.54
C GLN A 162 22.20 -20.09 27.55
N THR A 163 22.77 -19.17 28.35
CA THR A 163 22.25 -17.79 28.49
C THR A 163 22.90 -16.76 27.55
N THR A 164 24.13 -17.00 27.11
CA THR A 164 24.94 -16.01 26.35
C THR A 164 25.63 -16.58 25.11
N SER A 165 25.44 -17.87 24.81
CA SER A 165 26.11 -18.58 23.72
C SER A 165 25.11 -19.26 22.78
N ASN A 166 25.58 -19.65 21.60
CA ASN A 166 24.76 -20.29 20.60
C ASN A 166 24.49 -21.76 20.96
N THR A 167 23.22 -22.16 20.97
CA THR A 167 22.82 -23.57 21.14
C THR A 167 23.27 -24.45 19.97
N ALA A 168 23.21 -23.93 18.74
CA ALA A 168 23.63 -24.63 17.53
C ALA A 168 24.28 -23.67 16.52
N LYS A 169 25.21 -24.17 15.72
CA LYS A 169 25.86 -23.42 14.65
C LYS A 169 26.01 -24.29 13.40
N ILE A 170 25.56 -23.78 12.27
CA ILE A 170 25.85 -24.31 10.94
C ILE A 170 26.66 -23.25 10.20
N ALA A 171 27.91 -23.56 9.86
CA ALA A 171 28.77 -22.67 9.09
C ALA A 171 29.26 -23.40 7.84
N ALA A 172 28.84 -22.92 6.67
CA ALA A 172 29.19 -23.50 5.39
C ALA A 172 29.74 -22.43 4.43
N VAL A 173 30.64 -22.84 3.54
CA VAL A 173 31.19 -22.01 2.45
C VAL A 173 30.67 -22.60 1.13
N SER A 174 29.35 -22.64 0.98
CA SER A 174 28.68 -23.24 -0.18
C SER A 174 28.63 -22.25 -1.35
N THR A 175 29.17 -22.63 -2.51
CA THR A 175 29.09 -21.80 -3.74
C THR A 175 27.80 -22.04 -4.53
N SER A 176 27.29 -23.27 -4.54
CA SER A 176 26.10 -23.69 -5.31
C SER A 176 25.20 -24.71 -4.61
N GLY A 177 25.51 -25.06 -3.35
CA GLY A 177 24.76 -26.06 -2.57
C GLY A 177 23.86 -25.45 -1.50
N THR A 178 22.92 -26.25 -1.01
CA THR A 178 22.04 -25.90 0.11
C THR A 178 22.78 -26.10 1.44
N THR A 179 22.84 -25.06 2.29
CA THR A 179 23.45 -25.16 3.63
C THR A 179 22.52 -25.80 4.66
N LEU A 180 21.22 -25.51 4.58
CA LEU A 180 20.18 -26.13 5.40
C LEU A 180 18.95 -26.39 4.54
N GLU A 181 18.56 -27.65 4.46
CA GLU A 181 17.35 -28.09 3.76
C GLU A 181 16.35 -28.61 4.80
N VAL A 182 15.11 -28.10 4.74
CA VAL A 182 14.00 -28.59 5.56
C VAL A 182 12.87 -28.94 4.61
N SER A 183 12.64 -30.23 4.41
CA SER A 183 11.64 -30.75 3.49
C SER A 183 10.64 -31.62 4.24
N SER A 184 9.35 -31.31 4.09
CA SER A 184 8.25 -32.10 4.62
C SER A 184 7.36 -32.53 3.46
N VAL A 185 7.29 -33.83 3.21
CA VAL A 185 6.49 -34.42 2.12
C VAL A 185 5.29 -35.16 2.69
N GLY A 186 4.07 -34.74 2.35
CA GLY A 186 2.82 -35.33 2.84
C GLY A 186 1.72 -34.31 3.17
N VAL A 187 0.60 -34.79 3.71
CA VAL A 187 -0.48 -33.91 4.22
C VAL A 187 -0.05 -33.35 5.57
N LEU A 188 0.55 -32.15 5.56
CA LEU A 188 0.96 -31.46 6.77
C LEU A 188 -0.24 -30.79 7.45
N THR A 189 -0.50 -31.12 8.71
CA THR A 189 -1.44 -30.39 9.58
C THR A 189 -0.74 -29.54 10.65
N GLY A 190 0.59 -29.65 10.75
CA GLY A 190 1.44 -28.95 11.73
C GLY A 190 2.32 -27.85 11.12
N LYS A 191 3.41 -27.48 11.81
CA LYS A 191 4.41 -26.51 11.36
C LYS A 191 5.67 -27.25 10.86
N VAL A 192 6.28 -26.78 9.77
CA VAL A 192 7.58 -27.30 9.30
C VAL A 192 8.73 -26.66 10.07
N ILE A 193 8.64 -25.34 10.26
CA ILE A 193 9.57 -24.54 11.05
C ILE A 193 8.73 -23.76 12.06
N ASP A 194 9.01 -23.94 13.34
CA ASP A 194 8.40 -23.16 14.42
C ASP A 194 9.48 -22.34 15.12
N ILE A 195 9.28 -21.03 15.19
CA ILE A 195 10.23 -20.09 15.80
C ILE A 195 9.43 -19.27 16.81
N THR A 196 9.77 -19.42 18.08
CA THR A 196 9.12 -18.74 19.20
C THR A 196 10.16 -17.95 19.98
N ALA A 197 9.88 -16.67 20.24
CA ALA A 197 10.79 -15.76 20.93
C ALA A 197 10.04 -14.87 21.93
N ASP A 198 9.08 -15.46 22.66
CA ASP A 198 8.08 -14.74 23.47
C ASP A 198 8.67 -13.89 24.60
N ALA A 199 9.85 -14.24 25.09
CA ALA A 199 10.56 -13.50 26.13
C ALA A 199 11.52 -12.41 25.58
N ALA A 200 11.63 -12.25 24.26
CA ALA A 200 12.55 -11.29 23.66
C ALA A 200 12.02 -9.85 23.85
N THR A 201 12.67 -9.08 24.73
CA THR A 201 12.37 -7.65 24.92
C THR A 201 13.01 -6.75 23.87
N THR A 202 14.15 -7.17 23.32
CA THR A 202 14.89 -6.51 22.24
C THR A 202 15.57 -7.58 21.38
N GLY A 203 15.44 -7.55 20.06
CA GLY A 203 16.11 -8.52 19.18
C GLY A 203 15.37 -8.76 17.87
N LYS A 204 15.88 -9.71 17.08
CA LYS A 204 15.24 -10.20 15.85
C LYS A 204 15.01 -11.69 16.03
N GLY A 205 13.79 -12.18 15.83
CA GLY A 205 13.52 -13.62 15.81
C GLY A 205 14.19 -14.29 14.61
N ILE A 206 14.13 -13.65 13.44
CA ILE A 206 14.81 -14.05 12.22
C ILE A 206 15.58 -12.85 11.68
N ASN A 207 16.89 -13.01 11.47
CA ASN A 207 17.74 -12.00 10.85
C ASN A 207 18.31 -12.54 9.53
N MET A 208 17.83 -12.01 8.41
CA MET A 208 18.27 -12.39 7.06
C MET A 208 19.04 -11.21 6.45
N SER A 209 20.26 -11.44 5.99
CA SER A 209 21.06 -10.47 5.22
C SER A 209 21.74 -11.17 4.05
N MET A 210 21.72 -10.52 2.87
CA MET A 210 22.41 -10.97 1.67
C MET A 210 23.01 -9.77 0.92
N ASP A 211 24.01 -9.13 1.51
CA ASP A 211 24.64 -7.89 0.97
C ASP A 211 25.30 -8.08 -0.40
N GLY A 212 25.65 -9.32 -0.77
CA GLY A 212 26.20 -9.68 -2.08
C GLY A 212 25.16 -10.06 -3.14
N LEU A 213 23.86 -9.97 -2.84
CA LEU A 213 22.79 -10.42 -3.75
C LEU A 213 22.69 -9.50 -4.98
N THR A 214 23.06 -10.01 -6.15
CA THR A 214 22.96 -9.28 -7.43
C THR A 214 21.65 -9.52 -8.16
N THR A 215 21.10 -10.74 -8.06
CA THR A 215 19.78 -11.16 -8.55
C THR A 215 19.16 -12.14 -7.56
N GLY A 216 17.83 -12.28 -7.57
CA GLY A 216 17.11 -13.22 -6.67
C GLY A 216 16.39 -12.52 -5.52
N SER A 217 16.19 -13.23 -4.40
CA SER A 217 15.42 -12.73 -3.27
C SER A 217 16.00 -13.20 -1.93
N ALA A 218 16.03 -12.29 -0.95
CA ALA A 218 16.33 -12.64 0.45
C ALA A 218 15.30 -13.63 1.01
N LEU A 219 14.03 -13.34 0.74
CA LEU A 219 12.89 -14.14 1.11
C LEU A 219 12.09 -14.42 -0.15
N TYR A 220 11.87 -15.69 -0.45
CA TYR A 220 11.06 -16.14 -1.58
C TYR A 220 9.90 -16.98 -1.03
N ILE A 221 8.68 -16.51 -1.23
CA ILE A 221 7.44 -17.18 -0.80
C ILE A 221 6.61 -17.40 -2.05
N ASP A 222 6.30 -18.65 -2.33
CA ASP A 222 5.55 -19.06 -3.51
C ASP A 222 4.45 -20.05 -3.12
N SER A 223 3.31 -19.97 -3.81
CA SER A 223 2.17 -20.85 -3.63
C SER A 223 1.46 -21.05 -4.96
N ASP A 224 1.71 -22.17 -5.61
CA ASP A 224 1.00 -22.63 -6.81
C ASP A 224 -0.27 -23.45 -6.49
N SER A 225 -0.85 -23.29 -5.29
CA SER A 225 -2.07 -24.02 -4.94
C SER A 225 -3.27 -23.55 -5.78
N SER A 226 -3.94 -24.51 -6.43
CA SER A 226 -5.12 -24.30 -7.27
C SER A 226 -6.43 -24.08 -6.49
N SER A 227 -6.38 -24.09 -5.15
CA SER A 227 -7.58 -23.92 -4.32
C SER A 227 -8.20 -22.53 -4.50
N THR A 228 -9.53 -22.49 -4.58
CA THR A 228 -10.34 -21.25 -4.67
C THR A 228 -10.82 -20.74 -3.30
N SER A 229 -10.49 -21.44 -2.22
CA SER A 229 -10.83 -21.00 -0.86
C SER A 229 -9.96 -19.80 -0.44
N THR A 230 -10.54 -18.88 0.33
CA THR A 230 -9.79 -17.75 0.91
C THR A 230 -8.64 -18.27 1.77
N ARG A 231 -7.41 -17.83 1.45
CA ARG A 231 -6.19 -18.20 2.18
C ARG A 231 -5.17 -17.06 2.16
N SER A 232 -4.29 -17.03 3.15
CA SER A 232 -3.13 -16.14 3.16
C SER A 232 -1.87 -16.93 2.80
N VAL A 233 -1.11 -16.45 1.82
CA VAL A 233 0.22 -17.00 1.47
C VAL A 233 1.27 -16.49 2.47
N ALA A 234 1.14 -15.24 2.90
CA ALA A 234 1.89 -14.67 4.00
C ALA A 234 0.93 -13.89 4.91
N TRP A 235 1.08 -14.06 6.23
CA TRP A 235 0.35 -13.30 7.22
C TRP A 235 1.34 -12.58 8.12
N ILE A 236 1.18 -11.27 8.28
CA ILE A 236 2.02 -10.41 9.12
C ILE A 236 1.07 -9.58 9.97
N GLY A 237 1.10 -9.75 11.29
CA GLY A 237 0.15 -9.11 12.18
C GLY A 237 0.72 -8.72 13.54
N GLN A 238 0.32 -7.52 14.00
CA GLN A 238 0.42 -7.09 15.39
C GLN A 238 -0.98 -7.13 15.98
N ASN A 239 -1.24 -8.08 16.87
CA ASN A 239 -2.58 -8.39 17.37
C ASN A 239 -2.87 -7.81 18.77
N HIS A 240 -2.00 -6.93 19.28
CA HIS A 240 -2.18 -6.35 20.60
C HIS A 240 -2.69 -4.90 20.51
N ALA A 241 -3.93 -4.67 20.96
CA ALA A 241 -4.61 -3.36 20.84
C ALA A 241 -3.85 -2.18 21.47
N SER A 242 -3.04 -2.42 22.50
CA SER A 242 -2.26 -1.36 23.16
C SER A 242 -0.96 -1.00 22.43
N ALA A 243 -0.56 -1.73 21.37
CA ALA A 243 0.68 -1.50 20.64
C ALA A 243 0.54 -0.36 19.60
N VAL A 244 0.06 0.81 20.04
CA VAL A 244 -0.32 1.95 19.18
C VAL A 244 0.81 2.52 18.31
N GLY A 245 2.07 2.24 18.67
CA GLY A 245 3.26 2.67 17.91
C GLY A 245 3.90 1.57 17.07
N ALA A 246 3.27 0.39 16.95
CA ALA A 246 3.85 -0.73 16.22
C ALA A 246 3.68 -0.58 14.71
N THR A 247 4.71 -0.99 13.97
CA THR A 247 4.69 -1.11 12.51
C THR A 247 4.70 -2.59 12.16
N THR A 248 3.67 -3.06 11.46
CA THR A 248 3.58 -4.47 11.01
C THR A 248 4.55 -4.76 9.86
N MET A 249 4.64 -3.84 8.90
CA MET A 249 5.52 -3.94 7.73
C MET A 249 6.24 -2.61 7.50
N HIS A 250 7.57 -2.64 7.47
CA HIS A 250 8.39 -1.49 7.12
C HIS A 250 9.19 -1.81 5.85
N LEU A 251 8.93 -1.06 4.77
CA LEU A 251 9.60 -1.21 3.49
C LEU A 251 10.45 0.03 3.23
N MET A 252 11.72 -0.17 2.91
CA MET A 252 12.67 0.89 2.61
C MET A 252 13.43 0.53 1.33
N ALA A 253 13.54 1.47 0.41
CA ALA A 253 14.31 1.34 -0.81
C ALA A 253 15.03 2.66 -1.10
N ASP A 254 16.35 2.64 -1.12
CA ASP A 254 17.17 3.82 -1.42
C ASP A 254 17.21 4.14 -2.93
N ALA A 255 16.86 3.16 -3.77
CA ALA A 255 16.70 3.29 -5.21
C ALA A 255 15.65 2.27 -5.73
N GLY A 256 15.13 2.48 -6.93
CA GLY A 256 14.19 1.55 -7.57
C GLY A 256 12.76 1.67 -7.04
N ARG A 257 12.13 0.55 -6.70
CA ARG A 257 10.74 0.49 -6.21
C ARG A 257 10.71 -0.11 -4.80
N GLY A 258 9.95 0.51 -3.90
CA GLY A 258 9.72 -0.03 -2.55
C GLY A 258 8.71 -1.17 -2.53
N LEU A 259 7.49 -0.92 -3.02
CA LEU A 259 6.42 -1.91 -3.18
C LEU A 259 6.03 -2.02 -4.65
N PHE A 260 6.00 -3.24 -5.19
CA PHE A 260 5.54 -3.52 -6.54
C PHE A 260 4.49 -4.64 -6.47
N ILE A 261 3.30 -4.34 -6.97
CA ILE A 261 2.17 -5.28 -7.00
C ILE A 261 1.85 -5.51 -8.48
N ASP A 262 2.10 -6.73 -8.94
CA ASP A 262 1.76 -7.17 -10.29
C ASP A 262 0.64 -8.21 -10.20
N THR A 263 -0.50 -7.92 -10.83
CA THR A 263 -1.70 -8.73 -10.70
C THR A 263 -2.40 -8.87 -12.04
N ASN A 264 -2.75 -10.10 -12.39
CA ASN A 264 -3.51 -10.46 -13.59
C ASN A 264 -4.90 -11.03 -13.25
N LEU A 265 -5.51 -10.59 -12.14
CA LEU A 265 -6.74 -11.12 -11.53
C LEU A 265 -7.93 -11.16 -12.51
N ALA A 266 -7.97 -12.17 -13.39
CA ALA A 266 -8.96 -12.30 -14.46
C ALA A 266 -10.38 -12.54 -13.92
N ALA A 267 -10.50 -13.05 -12.69
CA ALA A 267 -11.77 -13.26 -12.00
C ALA A 267 -12.24 -12.04 -11.18
N GLY A 268 -11.52 -10.91 -11.24
CA GLY A 268 -11.78 -9.70 -10.44
C GLY A 268 -11.09 -9.72 -9.06
N GLY A 269 -11.39 -8.70 -8.24
CA GLY A 269 -10.80 -8.50 -6.90
C GLY A 269 -9.95 -7.23 -6.81
N TYR A 270 -9.27 -7.07 -5.66
CA TYR A 270 -8.38 -5.94 -5.39
C TYR A 270 -6.92 -6.39 -5.47
N SER A 271 -6.10 -5.64 -6.23
CA SER A 271 -4.65 -5.80 -6.18
C SER A 271 -4.06 -5.22 -4.89
N LEU A 272 -4.69 -4.17 -4.36
CA LEU A 272 -4.44 -3.58 -3.06
C LEU A 272 -5.78 -3.22 -2.41
N GLU A 273 -6.02 -3.76 -1.21
CA GLU A 273 -7.18 -3.44 -0.38
C GLU A 273 -6.67 -2.91 0.97
N ILE A 274 -7.30 -1.83 1.44
CA ILE A 274 -7.04 -1.26 2.77
C ILE A 274 -8.39 -1.16 3.46
N ASP A 275 -8.71 -2.18 4.25
CA ASP A 275 -9.89 -2.19 5.11
C ASP A 275 -9.48 -1.78 6.52
N ALA A 276 -9.98 -0.63 6.99
CA ALA A 276 -9.58 -0.04 8.26
C ALA A 276 -10.77 0.57 9.00
N GLU A 277 -10.94 0.19 10.26
CA GLU A 277 -11.99 0.69 11.16
C GLU A 277 -11.46 1.82 12.08
N GLN A 278 -10.81 2.83 11.49
CA GLN A 278 -10.22 3.93 12.26
C GLN A 278 -11.25 5.03 12.58
N ASN A 279 -11.35 5.47 13.84
CA ASN A 279 -12.32 6.49 14.27
C ASN A 279 -11.80 7.95 14.18
N THR A 280 -10.48 8.18 14.29
CA THR A 280 -9.93 9.55 14.46
C THR A 280 -8.63 9.80 13.69
N THR A 281 -8.26 8.93 12.75
CA THR A 281 -6.96 8.99 12.04
C THR A 281 -7.11 8.69 10.55
N ASN A 282 -6.03 8.91 9.80
CA ASN A 282 -5.98 8.64 8.36
C ASN A 282 -5.79 7.15 8.09
N THR A 283 -6.70 6.54 7.32
CA THR A 283 -6.55 5.16 6.82
C THR A 283 -5.34 4.98 5.92
N ALA A 284 -5.05 5.97 5.07
CA ALA A 284 -3.91 5.98 4.17
C ALA A 284 -3.30 7.38 4.08
N LYS A 285 -1.97 7.44 3.94
CA LYS A 285 -1.22 8.69 3.74
C LYS A 285 -0.17 8.50 2.65
N ILE A 286 -0.20 9.35 1.63
CA ILE A 286 0.85 9.49 0.64
C ILE A 286 1.50 10.84 0.88
N ALA A 287 2.76 10.84 1.30
CA ALA A 287 3.54 12.05 1.52
C ALA A 287 4.79 11.99 0.64
N ALA A 288 4.96 12.99 -0.24
CA ALA A 288 6.11 13.10 -1.12
C ALA A 288 6.66 14.53 -1.09
N VAL A 289 7.98 14.65 -1.22
CA VAL A 289 8.70 15.93 -1.37
C VAL A 289 9.25 16.00 -2.79
N SER A 290 8.36 15.82 -3.77
CA SER A 290 8.73 15.83 -5.18
C SER A 290 9.03 17.26 -5.63
N THR A 291 10.22 17.50 -6.20
CA THR A 291 10.55 18.78 -6.87
C THR A 291 10.06 18.81 -8.32
N SER A 292 9.85 17.63 -8.91
CA SER A 292 9.21 17.40 -10.21
C SER A 292 8.56 16.00 -10.23
N GLY A 293 7.62 15.77 -11.16
CA GLY A 293 6.95 14.47 -11.35
C GLY A 293 5.56 14.36 -10.70
N THR A 294 5.04 13.14 -10.69
CA THR A 294 3.68 12.80 -10.21
C THR A 294 3.78 12.09 -8.86
N THR A 295 3.12 12.61 -7.83
CA THR A 295 3.08 11.95 -6.50
C THR A 295 2.11 10.78 -6.45
N LEU A 296 0.96 10.90 -7.12
CA LEU A 296 -0.04 9.85 -7.26
C LEU A 296 -0.54 9.85 -8.70
N GLU A 297 -0.30 8.76 -9.41
CA GLU A 297 -0.80 8.53 -10.77
C GLU A 297 -1.89 7.45 -10.72
N ILE A 298 -3.03 7.73 -11.32
CA ILE A 298 -4.13 6.77 -11.48
C ILE A 298 -4.44 6.71 -12.96
N SER A 299 -4.06 5.60 -13.61
CA SER A 299 -4.23 5.39 -15.04
C SER A 299 -5.02 4.11 -15.28
N SER A 300 -6.12 4.22 -16.03
CA SER A 300 -6.94 3.10 -16.47
C SER A 300 -6.86 2.99 -17.98
N VAL A 301 -6.12 1.99 -18.47
CA VAL A 301 -5.91 1.75 -19.90
C VAL A 301 -6.85 0.64 -20.40
N GLY A 302 -7.97 1.01 -21.02
CA GLY A 302 -8.96 0.06 -21.53
C GLY A 302 -10.35 0.68 -21.71
N VAL A 303 -11.32 -0.12 -22.20
CA VAL A 303 -12.74 0.29 -22.26
C VAL A 303 -13.30 0.25 -20.84
N LEU A 304 -13.36 1.41 -20.20
CA LEU A 304 -13.94 1.56 -18.86
C LEU A 304 -15.47 1.71 -18.98
N THR A 305 -16.21 0.82 -18.30
CA THR A 305 -17.67 0.98 -18.08
C THR A 305 -18.02 1.41 -16.65
N GLY A 306 -17.01 1.51 -15.76
CA GLY A 306 -17.15 1.87 -14.35
C GLY A 306 -16.55 3.24 -13.99
N LYS A 307 -16.16 3.40 -12.72
CA LYS A 307 -15.51 4.60 -12.17
C LYS A 307 -14.00 4.35 -11.99
N VAL A 308 -13.16 5.34 -12.27
CA VAL A 308 -11.71 5.29 -11.95
C VAL A 308 -11.46 5.65 -10.50
N ILE A 309 -12.11 6.72 -10.03
CA ILE A 309 -12.08 7.18 -8.65
C ILE A 309 -13.53 7.25 -8.19
N ASP A 310 -13.85 6.55 -7.11
CA ASP A 310 -15.15 6.63 -6.45
C ASP A 310 -14.94 7.10 -5.01
N ILE A 311 -15.66 8.13 -4.61
CA ILE A 311 -15.58 8.73 -3.28
C ILE A 311 -17.00 8.79 -2.73
N THR A 312 -17.25 8.01 -1.69
CA THR A 312 -18.55 7.94 -1.01
C THR A 312 -18.36 8.33 0.46
N ALA A 313 -19.19 9.23 0.95
CA ALA A 313 -19.11 9.78 2.31
C ALA A 313 -20.52 9.99 2.91
N ASP A 314 -21.39 8.99 2.77
CA ASP A 314 -22.83 9.10 3.07
C ASP A 314 -23.15 9.46 4.54
N ALA A 315 -22.25 9.09 5.46
CA ALA A 315 -22.39 9.41 6.89
C ALA A 315 -21.77 10.78 7.28
N ALA A 316 -21.16 11.51 6.35
CA ALA A 316 -20.54 12.79 6.66
C ALA A 316 -21.60 13.87 6.94
N THR A 317 -21.69 14.32 8.20
CA THR A 317 -22.59 15.42 8.59
C THR A 317 -21.94 16.79 8.45
N THR A 318 -20.62 16.86 8.64
CA THR A 318 -19.77 18.06 8.50
C THR A 318 -18.41 17.62 7.96
N GLY A 319 -18.02 18.04 6.76
CA GLY A 319 -16.73 17.62 6.18
C GLY A 319 -16.51 18.10 4.75
N ILE A 320 -15.32 17.80 4.23
CA ILE A 320 -14.91 18.07 2.85
C ILE A 320 -14.53 16.73 2.22
N GLY A 321 -15.18 16.36 1.11
CA GLY A 321 -14.88 15.11 0.40
C GLY A 321 -13.54 15.17 -0.34
N ILE A 322 -13.30 16.26 -1.06
CA ILE A 322 -12.03 16.54 -1.76
C ILE A 322 -11.57 17.94 -1.38
N ASN A 323 -10.40 18.04 -0.76
CA ASN A 323 -9.75 19.31 -0.46
C ASN A 323 -8.49 19.47 -1.31
N MET A 324 -8.38 20.57 -2.06
CA MET A 324 -7.23 20.86 -2.92
C MET A 324 -6.72 22.28 -2.61
N SER A 325 -5.49 22.42 -2.13
CA SER A 325 -4.80 23.70 -1.92
C SER A 325 -3.44 23.65 -2.60
N MET A 326 -3.10 24.72 -3.33
CA MET A 326 -1.82 24.85 -4.03
C MET A 326 -1.30 26.29 -3.90
N ASP A 327 -1.01 26.71 -2.67
CA ASP A 327 -0.61 28.08 -2.35
C ASP A 327 0.70 28.52 -3.04
N GLY A 328 1.53 27.56 -3.46
CA GLY A 328 2.75 27.80 -4.25
C GLY A 328 2.53 27.87 -5.77
N LEU A 329 1.29 27.77 -6.27
CA LEU A 329 1.00 27.75 -7.70
C LEU A 329 1.26 29.13 -8.33
N THR A 330 2.30 29.23 -9.16
CA THR A 330 2.63 30.45 -9.92
C THR A 330 1.98 30.47 -11.31
N THR A 331 1.92 29.32 -12.00
CA THR A 331 1.18 29.11 -13.25
C THR A 331 0.58 27.71 -13.27
N GLY A 332 -0.55 27.50 -13.97
CA GLY A 332 -1.20 26.20 -14.12
C GLY A 332 -2.61 26.14 -13.52
N SER A 333 -3.02 24.98 -13.02
CA SER A 333 -4.37 24.76 -12.47
C SER A 333 -4.32 23.73 -11.34
N ALA A 334 -5.09 23.94 -10.26
CA ALA A 334 -5.27 22.96 -9.19
C ALA A 334 -6.08 21.75 -9.63
N LEU A 335 -7.03 21.97 -10.52
CA LEU A 335 -7.82 20.93 -11.14
C LEU A 335 -7.92 21.23 -12.64
N ALA A 336 -7.50 20.28 -13.46
CA ALA A 336 -7.66 20.31 -14.91
C ALA A 336 -8.60 19.17 -15.32
N ILE A 337 -9.66 19.50 -16.04
CA ILE A 337 -10.64 18.54 -16.57
C ILE A 337 -10.67 18.74 -18.07
N ASP A 338 -10.14 17.76 -18.79
CA ASP A 338 -9.99 17.82 -20.24
C ASP A 338 -10.61 16.58 -20.89
N SER A 339 -11.19 16.75 -22.08
CA SER A 339 -11.67 15.65 -22.90
C SER A 339 -11.50 16.00 -24.36
N ASN A 340 -10.65 15.24 -25.04
CA ASN A 340 -10.43 15.33 -26.47
C ASN A 340 -11.26 14.32 -27.29
N SER A 341 -12.28 13.70 -26.67
CA SER A 341 -13.11 12.71 -27.35
C SER A 341 -13.82 13.32 -28.56
N ALA A 342 -13.69 12.66 -29.72
CA ALA A 342 -14.34 13.04 -30.98
C ALA A 342 -15.83 12.68 -31.03
N ASP A 343 -16.39 12.10 -29.96
CA ASP A 343 -17.80 11.73 -29.87
C ASP A 343 -18.72 12.97 -30.03
N THR A 344 -19.79 12.82 -30.80
CA THR A 344 -20.79 13.87 -31.09
C THR A 344 -22.04 13.79 -30.23
N GLY A 345 -22.16 12.77 -29.38
CA GLY A 345 -23.24 12.63 -28.40
C GLY A 345 -23.18 13.70 -27.31
N THR A 346 -24.35 14.05 -26.77
CA THR A 346 -24.45 14.95 -25.62
C THR A 346 -23.83 14.31 -24.38
N ARG A 347 -22.88 15.01 -23.76
CA ARG A 347 -22.18 14.57 -22.55
C ARG A 347 -21.81 15.74 -21.65
N SER A 348 -21.55 15.46 -20.38
CA SER A 348 -21.06 16.42 -19.40
C SER A 348 -19.70 15.96 -18.88
N LEU A 349 -18.72 16.86 -18.81
CA LEU A 349 -17.44 16.58 -18.15
C LEU A 349 -17.53 16.77 -16.63
N VAL A 350 -18.38 17.71 -16.21
CA VAL A 350 -18.66 18.02 -14.82
C VAL A 350 -20.16 18.05 -14.63
N THR A 351 -20.65 17.37 -13.59
CA THR A 351 -22.04 17.47 -13.13
C THR A 351 -22.01 17.79 -11.64
N ILE A 352 -22.82 18.75 -11.20
CA ILE A 352 -22.92 19.16 -9.80
C ILE A 352 -24.40 19.18 -9.46
N HIS A 353 -24.84 18.25 -8.62
CA HIS A 353 -26.25 18.05 -8.33
C HIS A 353 -26.49 17.94 -6.82
N ASN A 354 -27.32 18.82 -6.28
CA ASN A 354 -28.01 18.55 -5.02
C ASN A 354 -29.32 17.83 -5.37
N ASN A 355 -29.41 16.54 -5.02
CA ASN A 355 -30.53 15.68 -5.42
C ASN A 355 -31.61 15.53 -4.33
N HIS A 356 -31.50 16.26 -3.21
CA HIS A 356 -32.51 16.20 -2.16
C HIS A 356 -33.44 17.43 -2.22
N ALA A 357 -34.70 17.22 -2.59
CA ALA A 357 -35.68 18.30 -2.79
C ALA A 357 -35.89 19.21 -1.57
N SER A 358 -35.72 18.67 -0.36
CA SER A 358 -35.84 19.45 0.89
C SER A 358 -34.60 20.26 1.26
N ALA A 359 -33.47 20.10 0.57
CA ALA A 359 -32.24 20.83 0.85
C ALA A 359 -32.27 22.23 0.21
N THR A 360 -33.23 23.06 0.64
CA THR A 360 -33.56 24.36 0.05
C THR A 360 -32.47 25.42 0.17
N ALA A 361 -31.49 25.21 1.05
CA ALA A 361 -30.37 26.13 1.28
C ALA A 361 -29.04 25.65 0.65
N ALA A 362 -29.03 24.52 -0.06
CA ALA A 362 -27.80 24.02 -0.67
C ALA A 362 -27.42 24.86 -1.89
N VAL A 363 -26.16 25.29 -1.94
CA VAL A 363 -25.56 25.97 -3.09
C VAL A 363 -24.59 24.99 -3.76
N PRO A 364 -24.90 24.44 -4.94
CA PRO A 364 -24.05 23.43 -5.57
C PRO A 364 -22.65 23.94 -5.96
N LEU A 365 -22.56 25.20 -6.40
CA LEU A 365 -21.30 25.81 -6.83
C LEU A 365 -21.15 27.21 -6.23
N VAL A 366 -20.04 27.43 -5.52
CA VAL A 366 -19.59 28.74 -5.05
C VAL A 366 -18.24 29.01 -5.67
N VAL A 367 -18.05 30.19 -6.24
CA VAL A 367 -16.78 30.64 -6.81
C VAL A 367 -16.47 32.02 -6.26
N THR A 368 -15.28 32.18 -5.71
CA THR A 368 -14.80 33.44 -5.14
C THR A 368 -13.46 33.80 -5.76
N GLN A 369 -13.27 35.08 -6.06
CA GLN A 369 -11.99 35.66 -6.41
C GLN A 369 -11.83 36.89 -5.53
N ASP A 370 -10.85 36.85 -4.63
CA ASP A 370 -10.61 37.92 -3.65
C ASP A 370 -9.77 39.07 -4.24
N SER A 371 -9.18 38.86 -5.42
CA SER A 371 -8.46 39.87 -6.19
C SER A 371 -9.37 40.55 -7.23
N THR A 372 -8.80 41.35 -8.13
CA THR A 372 -9.54 42.22 -9.07
C THR A 372 -9.89 41.58 -10.41
N ASN A 373 -9.49 40.32 -10.65
CA ASN A 373 -9.75 39.65 -11.92
C ASN A 373 -11.16 39.04 -11.97
N CYS A 374 -11.56 38.50 -13.13
CA CYS A 374 -12.84 37.82 -13.29
C CYS A 374 -13.00 36.61 -12.34
N VAL A 375 -14.18 36.50 -11.74
CA VAL A 375 -14.57 35.36 -10.87
C VAL A 375 -14.79 34.09 -11.70
N ALA A 376 -15.41 34.24 -12.88
CA ALA A 376 -15.66 33.15 -13.83
C ALA A 376 -15.51 33.65 -15.28
N LYS A 377 -14.87 32.83 -16.12
CA LYS A 377 -14.69 33.10 -17.56
C LYS A 377 -15.18 31.93 -18.38
N PHE A 378 -16.14 32.18 -19.26
CA PHE A 378 -16.62 31.21 -20.25
C PHE A 378 -16.03 31.58 -21.61
N SER A 379 -15.10 30.76 -22.11
CA SER A 379 -14.44 30.98 -23.40
C SER A 379 -15.03 30.05 -24.46
N GLY A 380 -15.91 30.58 -25.30
CA GLY A 380 -16.58 29.86 -26.37
C GLY A 380 -17.36 30.83 -27.25
N THR A 381 -17.87 30.36 -28.39
CA THR A 381 -18.57 31.20 -29.38
C THR A 381 -20.08 31.05 -29.39
N SER A 382 -20.64 30.16 -28.56
CA SER A 382 -22.08 29.87 -28.50
C SER A 382 -22.75 30.59 -27.33
N THR A 383 -23.19 29.87 -26.29
CA THR A 383 -24.12 30.40 -25.28
C THR A 383 -23.79 29.91 -23.87
N ILE A 384 -24.27 30.67 -22.88
CA ILE A 384 -24.46 30.23 -21.51
C ILE A 384 -25.97 30.08 -21.30
N VAL A 385 -26.40 28.94 -20.79
CA VAL A 385 -27.81 28.71 -20.44
C VAL A 385 -28.01 29.12 -18.99
N VAL A 386 -28.92 30.07 -18.77
CA VAL A 386 -29.37 30.50 -17.44
C VAL A 386 -30.68 29.79 -17.07
N PRO A 387 -31.08 29.76 -15.78
CA PRO A 387 -32.34 29.15 -15.36
C PRO A 387 -33.55 29.70 -16.14
N VAL A 388 -34.50 28.82 -16.42
CA VAL A 388 -35.75 29.14 -17.12
C VAL A 388 -36.95 28.68 -16.30
N GLY A 389 -38.01 29.49 -16.27
CA GLY A 389 -39.27 29.09 -15.63
C GLY A 389 -40.26 30.23 -15.52
N THR A 390 -41.38 29.98 -14.84
CA THR A 390 -42.43 31.00 -14.61
C THR A 390 -42.07 31.96 -13.49
N SER A 391 -42.86 33.03 -13.32
CA SER A 391 -42.72 33.95 -12.19
C SER A 391 -42.84 33.25 -10.81
N SER A 392 -43.59 32.15 -10.71
CA SER A 392 -43.70 31.35 -9.49
C SER A 392 -42.43 30.54 -9.18
N ASN A 393 -41.56 30.35 -10.17
CA ASN A 393 -40.28 29.66 -10.00
C ASN A 393 -39.14 30.63 -9.64
N ARG A 394 -39.41 31.91 -9.36
CA ARG A 394 -38.41 32.85 -8.85
C ARG A 394 -37.85 32.29 -7.53
N GLY A 395 -36.55 32.03 -7.54
CA GLY A 395 -35.85 31.52 -6.38
C GLY A 395 -35.69 32.59 -5.29
N PRO A 396 -34.86 32.33 -4.28
CA PRO A 396 -34.52 33.34 -3.28
C PRO A 396 -33.93 34.60 -3.93
N SER A 397 -34.29 35.75 -3.35
CA SER A 397 -33.96 37.11 -3.80
C SER A 397 -32.47 37.45 -3.65
N VAL A 398 -31.60 36.88 -4.49
CA VAL A 398 -30.15 37.16 -4.51
C VAL A 398 -29.82 38.20 -5.57
N GLN A 399 -29.24 39.33 -5.16
CA GLN A 399 -28.88 40.45 -6.03
C GLN A 399 -27.94 40.00 -7.17
N GLY A 400 -28.21 40.48 -8.38
CA GLY A 400 -27.47 40.12 -9.59
C GLY A 400 -27.92 38.81 -10.24
N GLY A 401 -28.91 38.10 -9.69
CA GLY A 401 -29.44 36.88 -10.30
C GLY A 401 -30.04 37.16 -11.69
N ILE A 402 -29.73 36.30 -12.67
CA ILE A 402 -30.22 36.39 -14.06
C ILE A 402 -30.96 35.10 -14.43
N ARG A 403 -32.09 35.23 -15.13
CA ARG A 403 -32.88 34.10 -15.63
C ARG A 403 -33.70 34.47 -16.86
N PHE A 404 -34.29 33.47 -17.51
CA PHE A 404 -35.36 33.66 -18.49
C PHE A 404 -36.73 33.38 -17.84
N ASN A 405 -37.68 34.31 -18.00
CA ASN A 405 -39.03 34.17 -17.48
C ASN A 405 -40.00 33.84 -18.62
N THR A 406 -40.66 32.68 -18.54
CA THR A 406 -41.60 32.23 -19.59
C THR A 406 -42.97 32.90 -19.50
N THR A 407 -43.31 33.53 -18.37
CA THR A 407 -44.55 34.32 -18.25
C THR A 407 -44.43 35.64 -19.00
N THR A 408 -43.26 36.30 -18.93
CA THR A 408 -43.00 37.59 -19.61
C THR A 408 -42.21 37.43 -20.91
N SER A 409 -41.78 36.21 -21.24
CA SER A 409 -40.98 35.89 -22.44
C SER A 409 -39.71 36.73 -22.58
N GLY A 410 -38.98 36.98 -21.49
CA GLY A 410 -37.79 37.81 -21.49
C GLY A 410 -36.75 37.42 -20.44
N PHE A 411 -35.53 37.94 -20.62
CA PHE A 411 -34.49 37.86 -19.59
C PHE A 411 -34.76 38.90 -18.49
N GLU A 412 -34.65 38.47 -17.24
CA GLU A 412 -34.82 39.32 -16.07
C GLU A 412 -33.62 39.20 -15.12
N GLY A 413 -33.31 40.31 -14.46
CA GLY A 413 -32.30 40.44 -13.42
C GLY A 413 -32.91 40.82 -12.08
N TYR A 414 -32.36 40.34 -10.96
CA TYR A 414 -32.76 40.78 -9.62
C TYR A 414 -31.87 41.90 -9.11
N SER A 415 -32.45 43.06 -8.81
CA SER A 415 -31.72 44.26 -8.37
C SER A 415 -31.25 44.22 -6.90
N GLY A 416 -31.69 43.22 -6.13
CA GLY A 416 -31.61 43.22 -4.67
C GLY A 416 -32.94 43.60 -4.01
N SER A 417 -33.92 44.08 -4.78
CA SER A 417 -35.27 44.36 -4.29
C SER A 417 -36.36 43.80 -5.20
N THR A 418 -36.21 43.89 -6.52
CA THR A 418 -37.21 43.46 -7.51
C THR A 418 -36.58 42.73 -8.70
N TRP A 419 -37.37 41.88 -9.35
CA TRP A 419 -37.02 41.30 -10.67
C TRP A 419 -37.51 42.25 -11.76
N ALA A 420 -36.60 42.66 -12.66
CA ALA A 420 -36.90 43.54 -13.78
C ALA A 420 -36.25 43.01 -15.06
N GLY A 421 -36.77 43.41 -16.23
CA GLY A 421 -36.17 43.03 -17.52
C GLY A 421 -34.75 43.56 -17.65
N LEU A 422 -33.86 42.82 -18.31
CA LEU A 422 -32.48 43.25 -18.59
C LEU A 422 -32.36 44.22 -19.78
N GLY A 423 -33.50 44.71 -20.31
CA GLY A 423 -33.56 45.51 -21.52
C GLY A 423 -33.82 46.99 -21.23
N GLY A 424 -32.94 47.85 -21.75
CA GLY A 424 -33.06 49.30 -21.82
C GLY A 424 -31.97 49.88 -22.72
N LEU A 425 -32.26 50.95 -23.47
CA LEU A 425 -31.25 51.72 -24.20
C LEU A 425 -30.69 52.73 -23.19
N ILE A 426 -29.52 52.47 -22.63
CA ILE A 426 -28.86 53.31 -21.62
C ILE A 426 -27.35 53.39 -21.91
N ASP A 427 -26.76 54.56 -21.74
CA ASP A 427 -25.31 54.77 -21.84
C ASP A 427 -24.56 54.43 -20.53
N VAL A 428 -23.24 54.66 -20.52
CA VAL A 428 -22.35 54.18 -19.45
C VAL A 428 -22.50 54.96 -18.14
N ASP A 429 -22.69 56.27 -18.22
CA ASP A 429 -22.94 57.16 -17.08
C ASP A 429 -24.43 57.36 -16.76
N GLN A 430 -25.31 56.67 -17.51
CA GLN A 430 -26.76 56.55 -17.29
C GLN A 430 -27.56 57.84 -17.47
N ASP A 431 -26.99 58.83 -18.17
CA ASP A 431 -27.62 60.12 -18.40
C ASP A 431 -28.34 60.20 -19.76
N THR A 432 -28.03 59.29 -20.68
CA THR A 432 -28.73 59.10 -21.94
C THR A 432 -29.44 57.76 -21.93
N LYS A 433 -30.77 57.80 -21.89
CA LYS A 433 -31.59 56.59 -21.74
C LYS A 433 -32.95 56.69 -22.40
N ILE A 434 -33.54 55.55 -22.73
CA ILE A 434 -34.96 55.43 -23.03
C ILE A 434 -35.61 54.58 -21.93
N LEU A 435 -36.55 55.19 -21.23
CA LEU A 435 -37.34 54.52 -20.21
C LEU A 435 -38.72 54.19 -20.79
N ALA A 436 -39.13 52.93 -20.63
CA ALA A 436 -40.49 52.48 -20.97
C ALA A 436 -41.46 52.57 -19.77
N GLU A 437 -40.96 53.06 -18.64
CA GLU A 437 -41.68 53.23 -17.39
C GLU A 437 -41.02 54.39 -16.62
N THR A 438 -41.80 55.22 -15.92
CA THR A 438 -41.27 56.41 -15.22
C THR A 438 -40.76 56.12 -13.79
N SER A 439 -41.16 55.00 -13.20
CA SER A 439 -40.62 54.47 -11.94
C SER A 439 -40.94 52.98 -11.82
N ALA A 440 -40.04 52.20 -11.20
CA ALA A 440 -40.16 50.75 -11.13
C ALA A 440 -41.55 50.27 -10.66
N GLY A 441 -42.30 49.64 -11.57
CA GLY A 441 -43.65 49.13 -11.32
C GLY A 441 -44.80 50.05 -11.73
N ALA A 442 -44.51 51.25 -12.23
CA ALA A 442 -45.49 52.07 -12.95
C ALA A 442 -45.83 51.39 -14.29
N ASP A 443 -47.12 51.30 -14.60
CA ASP A 443 -47.67 50.79 -15.86
C ASP A 443 -48.09 51.94 -16.78
N ASN A 444 -47.35 53.06 -16.74
CA ASN A 444 -47.70 54.27 -17.45
C ASN A 444 -47.60 54.15 -18.99
N ASP A 445 -47.04 53.05 -19.51
CA ASP A 445 -46.95 52.74 -20.95
C ASP A 445 -46.29 53.86 -21.79
N ASP A 446 -45.46 54.70 -21.18
CA ASP A 446 -44.79 55.82 -21.84
C ASP A 446 -43.40 55.42 -22.36
N LEU A 447 -42.93 56.07 -23.42
CA LEU A 447 -41.52 56.04 -23.84
C LEU A 447 -40.88 57.41 -23.61
N ASP A 448 -40.01 57.49 -22.61
CA ASP A 448 -39.30 58.71 -22.25
C ASP A 448 -37.85 58.67 -22.71
N PHE A 449 -37.45 59.67 -23.49
CA PHE A 449 -36.11 59.80 -24.05
C PHE A 449 -35.34 60.87 -23.28
N TYR A 450 -34.20 60.47 -22.73
CA TYR A 450 -33.29 61.33 -21.98
C TYR A 450 -31.97 61.48 -22.72
N THR A 451 -31.39 62.67 -22.68
CA THR A 451 -29.98 62.92 -23.01
C THR A 451 -29.39 63.91 -22.02
N ALA A 452 -28.16 63.66 -21.56
CA ALA A 452 -27.49 64.50 -20.56
C ALA A 452 -28.36 64.70 -19.29
N GLY A 453 -29.04 63.65 -18.84
CA GLY A 453 -29.91 63.63 -17.65
C GLY A 453 -31.25 64.35 -17.81
N THR A 454 -31.53 64.95 -18.97
CA THR A 454 -32.75 65.75 -19.20
C THR A 454 -33.69 65.02 -20.16
N LYS A 455 -34.98 64.95 -19.80
CA LYS A 455 -36.02 64.39 -20.67
C LYS A 455 -36.20 65.30 -21.87
N ARG A 456 -35.90 64.80 -23.07
CA ARG A 456 -36.00 65.55 -24.34
C ARG A 456 -37.34 65.33 -25.02
N MET A 457 -37.87 64.13 -24.88
CA MET A 457 -39.03 63.66 -25.62
C MET A 457 -39.79 62.63 -24.81
N SER A 458 -41.12 62.61 -24.97
CA SER A 458 -41.95 61.48 -24.55
C SER A 458 -42.97 61.11 -25.60
N ILE A 459 -43.33 59.82 -25.61
CA ILE A 459 -44.55 59.33 -26.22
C ILE A 459 -45.39 58.77 -25.09
N ASP A 460 -46.55 59.36 -24.83
CA ASP A 460 -47.42 58.88 -23.76
C ASP A 460 -48.26 57.65 -24.19
N GLN A 461 -48.97 57.04 -23.24
CA GLN A 461 -49.90 55.92 -23.51
C GLN A 461 -50.94 56.21 -24.61
N ALA A 462 -51.33 57.48 -24.80
CA ALA A 462 -52.26 57.88 -25.86
C ALA A 462 -51.58 58.08 -27.22
N GLY A 463 -50.25 57.92 -27.28
CA GLY A 463 -49.41 58.13 -28.46
C GLY A 463 -49.06 59.60 -28.72
N VAL A 464 -49.26 60.49 -27.74
CA VAL A 464 -48.91 61.91 -27.87
C VAL A 464 -47.41 62.06 -27.79
N LEU A 465 -46.82 62.56 -28.88
CA LEU A 465 -45.43 62.97 -28.93
C LEU A 465 -45.27 64.36 -28.33
N THR A 466 -44.52 64.46 -27.23
CA THR A 466 -44.11 65.72 -26.61
C THR A 466 -42.61 65.91 -26.79
N LEU A 467 -42.19 67.12 -27.20
CA LEU A 467 -40.79 67.51 -27.39
C LEU A 467 -40.52 68.77 -26.57
N GLY A 468 -39.53 68.73 -25.69
CA GLY A 468 -39.25 69.83 -24.76
C GLY A 468 -40.20 69.90 -23.57
N VAL A 469 -39.98 70.91 -22.73
CA VAL A 469 -40.79 71.24 -21.56
C VAL A 469 -41.17 72.71 -21.66
N ASP A 470 -42.34 73.09 -21.15
CA ASP A 470 -42.77 74.49 -21.09
C ASP A 470 -41.72 75.36 -20.34
N ASP A 471 -41.52 76.60 -20.79
CA ASP A 471 -40.49 77.56 -20.33
C ASP A 471 -39.00 77.13 -20.48
N THR A 472 -38.72 75.90 -20.93
CA THR A 472 -37.36 75.39 -21.20
C THR A 472 -37.39 74.44 -22.41
N GLY A 473 -37.94 74.91 -23.53
CA GLY A 473 -38.13 74.11 -24.74
C GLY A 473 -36.81 73.78 -25.45
N TYR A 474 -36.90 73.18 -26.64
CA TYR A 474 -35.74 72.94 -27.49
C TYR A 474 -36.08 73.26 -28.94
N ASP A 475 -35.05 73.55 -29.73
CA ASP A 475 -35.17 73.59 -31.18
C ASP A 475 -35.63 72.23 -31.70
N VAL A 476 -36.69 72.22 -32.51
CA VAL A 476 -37.19 70.99 -33.15
C VAL A 476 -37.17 71.17 -34.66
N GLN A 477 -36.33 70.38 -35.32
CA GLN A 477 -36.16 70.47 -36.77
C GLN A 477 -36.67 69.21 -37.47
N PHE A 478 -37.72 69.35 -38.28
CA PHE A 478 -38.18 68.34 -39.23
C PHE A 478 -37.67 68.66 -40.63
N PHE A 479 -36.92 67.77 -41.26
CA PHE A 479 -36.48 67.94 -42.64
C PHE A 479 -37.44 67.31 -43.63
N GLY A 480 -37.66 67.99 -44.76
CA GLY A 480 -38.23 67.39 -45.96
C GLY A 480 -37.15 66.67 -46.79
N ALA A 481 -37.57 65.88 -47.78
CA ALA A 481 -36.63 65.14 -48.63
C ALA A 481 -35.78 66.04 -49.56
N THR A 482 -36.28 67.23 -49.91
CA THR A 482 -35.54 68.19 -50.72
C THR A 482 -34.53 68.93 -49.85
N ALA A 483 -33.27 68.98 -50.29
CA ALA A 483 -32.19 69.66 -49.57
C ALA A 483 -32.59 71.10 -49.18
N GLY A 484 -32.31 71.45 -47.92
CA GLY A 484 -32.63 72.75 -47.35
C GLY A 484 -34.12 73.01 -47.13
N LYS A 485 -35.00 72.00 -47.28
CA LYS A 485 -36.41 72.13 -46.92
C LYS A 485 -36.67 71.56 -45.54
N SER A 486 -37.30 72.34 -44.67
CA SER A 486 -37.49 71.96 -43.28
C SER A 486 -38.62 72.74 -42.60
N LEU A 487 -39.04 72.25 -41.44
CA LEU A 487 -39.92 72.89 -40.48
C LEU A 487 -39.16 72.92 -39.14
N LEU A 488 -38.75 74.11 -38.72
CA LEU A 488 -37.98 74.36 -37.50
C LEU A 488 -38.90 75.06 -36.50
N TRP A 489 -39.05 74.51 -35.31
CA TRP A 489 -39.34 75.31 -34.14
C TRP A 489 -38.00 75.81 -33.60
N ASP A 490 -37.77 77.12 -33.65
CA ASP A 490 -36.63 77.77 -33.02
C ASP A 490 -37.08 78.27 -31.65
N GLU A 491 -36.60 77.63 -30.60
CA GLU A 491 -37.03 77.95 -29.25
C GLU A 491 -36.49 79.31 -28.79
N SER A 492 -35.27 79.66 -29.18
CA SER A 492 -34.66 80.93 -28.78
C SER A 492 -35.37 82.15 -29.38
N ALA A 493 -36.04 81.96 -30.52
CA ALA A 493 -36.80 82.99 -31.22
C ALA A 493 -38.31 82.88 -31.00
N ASP A 494 -38.82 81.82 -30.35
CA ASP A 494 -40.25 81.47 -30.27
C ASP A 494 -40.95 81.41 -31.64
N GLU A 495 -40.23 80.94 -32.68
CA GLU A 495 -40.69 81.01 -34.07
C GLU A 495 -40.77 79.65 -34.75
N LEU A 496 -41.86 79.44 -35.51
CA LEU A 496 -41.97 78.33 -36.46
C LEU A 496 -41.46 78.77 -37.83
N VAL A 497 -40.24 78.38 -38.16
CA VAL A 497 -39.62 78.64 -39.47
C VAL A 497 -39.90 77.49 -40.42
N VAL A 498 -40.67 77.75 -41.48
CA VAL A 498 -40.88 76.78 -42.56
C VAL A 498 -40.06 77.16 -43.78
N THR A 499 -38.98 76.45 -44.00
CA THR A 499 -38.17 76.62 -45.20
C THR A 499 -38.74 75.73 -46.30
N GLY A 500 -39.73 76.23 -47.06
CA GLY A 500 -40.40 75.44 -48.10
C GLY A 500 -41.76 75.98 -48.54
N LYS A 501 -42.51 75.17 -49.28
CA LYS A 501 -43.84 75.55 -49.74
C LYS A 501 -44.89 75.22 -48.67
N ILE A 502 -45.40 76.23 -47.98
CA ILE A 502 -46.62 76.09 -47.18
C ILE A 502 -47.83 76.10 -48.13
N THR A 503 -48.67 75.08 -48.08
CA THR A 503 -49.91 75.03 -48.87
C THR A 503 -51.10 74.87 -47.92
N SER A 504 -51.92 75.92 -47.78
CA SER A 504 -53.21 75.82 -47.08
C SER A 504 -54.23 75.15 -48.01
N LYS A 505 -54.79 74.01 -47.59
CA LYS A 505 -55.93 73.42 -48.29
C LYS A 505 -57.20 74.15 -47.85
N LYS A 506 -57.64 75.12 -48.67
CA LYS A 506 -58.90 75.87 -48.63
C LYS A 506 -59.08 76.86 -47.47
N GLY A 507 -58.87 78.15 -47.77
CA GLY A 507 -59.76 79.24 -47.34
C GLY A 507 -59.73 79.71 -45.89
N HIS A 508 -58.98 79.08 -45.00
CA HIS A 508 -58.77 79.60 -43.64
C HIS A 508 -57.39 80.25 -43.57
N ALA A 509 -57.37 81.57 -43.59
CA ALA A 509 -56.19 82.32 -43.17
C ALA A 509 -56.00 82.06 -41.66
N TYR A 510 -54.76 81.84 -41.23
CA TYR A 510 -54.40 81.71 -39.81
C TYR A 510 -54.68 83.06 -39.13
N HIS A 511 -55.91 83.27 -38.67
CA HIS A 511 -56.32 84.42 -37.87
C HIS A 511 -56.60 83.92 -36.46
N ASN A 512 -55.70 84.20 -35.53
CA ASN A 512 -56.05 84.25 -34.11
C ASN A 512 -56.36 85.72 -33.78
N ALA A 513 -57.55 85.98 -33.24
CA ALA A 513 -58.15 87.32 -33.19
C ALA A 513 -57.53 88.28 -32.16
N THR A 514 -56.45 87.89 -31.48
CA THR A 514 -55.93 88.67 -30.35
C THR A 514 -54.42 88.99 -30.37
N HIS A 515 -53.61 88.51 -31.32
CA HIS A 515 -52.20 88.94 -31.46
C HIS A 515 -51.73 89.03 -32.94
N ALA A 516 -50.69 89.83 -33.18
CA ALA A 516 -50.27 90.38 -34.47
C ALA A 516 -50.07 89.36 -35.62
N ALA A 517 -50.36 89.83 -36.84
CA ALA A 517 -50.32 89.06 -38.08
C ALA A 517 -48.97 88.36 -38.34
N ILE A 518 -49.03 87.14 -38.90
CA ILE A 518 -47.90 86.45 -39.53
C ILE A 518 -47.36 87.35 -40.65
N ALA A 519 -46.24 88.03 -40.40
CA ALA A 519 -45.57 88.86 -41.39
C ALA A 519 -44.78 87.96 -42.35
N PHE A 520 -45.30 87.74 -43.56
CA PHE A 520 -44.49 87.18 -44.65
C PHE A 520 -43.55 88.28 -45.15
N GLY A 521 -42.30 88.29 -44.68
CA GLY A 521 -41.23 89.09 -45.29
C GLY A 521 -40.95 88.59 -46.72
N MET A 522 -40.95 89.48 -47.70
CA MET A 522 -40.53 89.20 -49.08
C MET A 522 -39.01 89.10 -49.21
#